data_AF-A0A4V6NUR5-F1
#
_entry.id   AF-A0A4V6NUR5-F1
#
_cell.length_a   1.000
_cell.length_b   1.000
_cell.length_c   1.000
_cell.angle_alpha   90.00
_cell.angle_beta   90.00
_cell.angle_gamma   90.00
#
_symmetry.space_group_name_H-M   'P 1'
#
loop_
_entity.id
_entity.type
_entity.pdbx_description
1 polymer ?
#
loop_
_entity_poly.entity_id
_entity_poly.type
_entity_poly.pdbx_seq_one_letter_code
_entity_poly.pdbx_strand_id
1 'polypeptide(L)'
;MVMEKTQIDDINAQILKLRTALPIWGVEANDLVELAQNAERAAIQVDERTMQRVRGLIETTTGWHNTLLYWEEQDAAPALSADIRVLRGSLDAMRTEVSAATGMFPS
;
A
#
# COMPACT_ATOMS: atom_id res chain seq x y z
N MET A 1 19.39 -8.15 18.22
CA MET A 1 19.09 -7.37 19.45
C MET A 1 17.60 -7.44 19.62
N VAL A 2 17.09 -7.90 20.76
CA VAL A 2 15.65 -8.05 20.97
C VAL A 2 15.01 -6.66 21.03
N MET A 3 13.89 -6.46 20.33
CA MET A 3 13.15 -5.19 20.36
C MET A 3 12.73 -4.82 21.77
N GLU A 4 12.87 -3.54 22.10
CA GLU A 4 12.43 -3.01 23.39
C GLU A 4 10.91 -2.91 23.48
N LYS A 5 10.36 -3.04 24.69
CA LYS A 5 8.90 -2.96 24.90
C LYS A 5 8.28 -1.67 24.37
N THR A 6 8.92 -0.52 24.61
CA THR A 6 8.44 0.77 24.12
C THR A 6 8.39 0.81 22.59
N GLN A 7 9.37 0.20 21.93
CA GLN A 7 9.41 0.09 20.47
C GLN A 7 8.28 -0.81 19.94
N ILE A 8 7.98 -1.90 20.64
CA ILE A 8 6.85 -2.80 20.29
C ILE A 8 5.52 -2.06 20.44
N ASP A 9 5.33 -1.29 21.52
CA ASP A 9 4.12 -0.51 21.76
C ASP A 9 3.92 0.56 20.67
N ASP A 10 4.98 1.26 20.28
CA ASP A 10 4.95 2.24 19.18
C ASP A 10 4.60 1.59 17.83
N ILE A 11 5.19 0.43 17.52
CA ILE A 11 4.89 -0.31 16.28
C ILE A 11 3.44 -0.77 16.26
N ASN A 12 2.93 -1.31 17.38
CA ASN A 12 1.53 -1.72 17.47
C ASN A 12 0.57 -0.54 17.23
N ALA A 13 0.90 0.64 17.75
CA ALA A 13 0.10 1.85 17.50
C ALA A 13 0.11 2.25 16.02
N GLN A 14 1.25 2.12 15.32
CA GLN A 14 1.35 2.38 13.89
C GLN A 14 0.62 1.33 13.04
N ILE A 15 0.71 0.05 13.42
CA ILE A 15 -0.03 -1.04 12.77
C ILE A 15 -1.54 -0.80 12.87
N LEU A 16 -2.04 -0.32 14.00
CA LEU A 16 -3.45 0.01 14.15
C LEU A 16 -3.88 1.10 13.16
N LYS A 17 -3.08 2.17 13.02
CA LYS A 17 -3.34 3.22 12.04
C LYS A 17 -3.34 2.68 10.61
N LEU A 18 -2.38 1.82 10.28
CA LEU A 18 -2.29 1.20 8.97
C LEU A 18 -3.51 0.31 8.68
N ARG A 19 -3.97 -0.49 9.66
CA ARG A 19 -5.19 -1.31 9.54
C ARG A 19 -6.43 -0.46 9.28
N THR A 20 -6.49 0.76 9.81
CA THR A 20 -7.59 1.70 9.53
C THR A 20 -7.46 2.33 8.13
N ALA A 21 -6.24 2.63 7.68
CA ALA A 21 -6.01 3.27 6.39
C ALA A 21 -6.15 2.29 5.20
N LEU A 22 -5.73 1.04 5.36
CA LEU A 22 -5.70 0.04 4.29
C LEU A 22 -7.03 -0.14 3.55
N PRO A 23 -8.20 -0.26 4.23
CA PRO A 23 -9.48 -0.35 3.55
C PRO A 23 -9.80 0.88 2.69
N ILE A 24 -9.43 2.08 3.16
CA ILE A 24 -9.66 3.35 2.44
C ILE A 24 -8.81 3.36 1.16
N TRP A 25 -7.52 3.04 1.29
CA TRP A 25 -6.62 2.93 0.16
C TRP A 25 -7.01 1.82 -0.82
N GLY A 26 -7.60 0.72 -0.34
CA GLY A 26 -8.13 -0.33 -1.20
C GLY A 26 -9.31 0.15 -2.06
N VAL A 27 -10.21 0.97 -1.49
CA VAL A 27 -11.28 1.60 -2.28
C VAL A 27 -10.69 2.56 -3.31
N GLU A 28 -9.74 3.41 -2.91
CA GLU A 28 -9.07 4.33 -3.83
C GLU A 28 -8.34 3.59 -4.96
N ALA A 29 -7.67 2.47 -4.65
CA ALA A 29 -7.03 1.62 -5.63
C ALA A 29 -8.02 1.06 -6.65
N ASN A 30 -9.16 0.54 -6.18
CA ASN A 30 -10.22 0.02 -7.04
C ASN A 30 -10.79 1.11 -7.96
N ASP A 31 -11.09 2.29 -7.43
CA ASP A 31 -11.60 3.41 -8.22
C ASP A 31 -10.62 3.79 -9.34
N LEU A 32 -9.32 3.76 -9.06
CA LEU A 32 -8.27 4.05 -10.03
C LEU A 32 -8.14 2.96 -11.11
N VAL A 33 -8.26 1.69 -10.72
CA VAL A 33 -8.27 0.55 -11.65
C VAL A 33 -9.47 0.63 -12.58
N GLU A 34 -10.66 0.89 -12.05
CA GLU A 34 -11.89 1.04 -12.85
C GLU A 34 -11.78 2.23 -13.80
N LEU A 35 -11.25 3.36 -13.34
CA LEU A 35 -11.00 4.52 -14.19
C LEU A 35 -10.06 4.18 -15.34
N ALA A 36 -8.96 3.46 -15.08
CA ALA A 36 -8.01 3.07 -16.10
C ALA A 36 -8.65 2.19 -17.19
N GLN A 37 -9.41 1.19 -16.78
CA GLN A 37 -10.13 0.29 -17.69
C GLN A 37 -11.21 1.04 -18.50
N ASN A 38 -11.89 2.00 -17.89
CA ASN A 38 -12.87 2.83 -18.58
C ASN A 38 -12.20 3.74 -19.61
N ALA A 39 -11.06 4.32 -19.25
CA ALA A 39 -10.30 5.22 -20.10
C ALA A 39 -9.77 4.49 -21.34
N GLU A 40 -9.20 3.30 -21.14
CA GLU A 40 -8.76 2.43 -22.24
C GLU A 40 -9.93 2.08 -23.17
N ARG A 41 -11.05 1.60 -22.64
CA ARG A 41 -12.24 1.23 -23.44
C ARG A 41 -12.81 2.40 -24.25
N ALA A 42 -12.75 3.61 -23.70
CA ALA A 42 -13.23 4.81 -24.36
C ALA A 42 -12.17 5.52 -25.22
N ALA A 43 -10.92 5.02 -25.25
CA ALA A 43 -9.78 5.67 -25.89
C ALA A 43 -9.58 7.13 -25.44
N ILE A 44 -9.78 7.41 -24.15
CA ILE A 44 -9.60 8.73 -23.55
C ILE A 44 -8.33 8.78 -22.69
N GLN A 45 -7.71 9.96 -22.62
CA GLN A 45 -6.60 10.19 -21.70
C GLN A 45 -7.13 10.43 -20.28
N VAL A 46 -6.41 9.89 -19.30
CA VAL A 46 -6.61 10.24 -17.89
C VAL A 46 -5.85 11.51 -17.57
N ASP A 47 -6.48 12.38 -16.77
CA ASP A 47 -5.91 13.66 -16.43
C ASP A 47 -4.71 13.53 -15.46
N GLU A 48 -3.79 14.49 -15.54
CA GLU A 48 -2.57 14.49 -14.75
C GLU A 48 -2.83 14.46 -13.24
N ARG A 49 -3.91 15.09 -12.75
CA ARG A 49 -4.22 15.08 -11.31
C ARG A 49 -4.55 13.66 -10.86
N THR A 50 -5.26 12.88 -11.66
CA THR A 50 -5.49 11.47 -11.34
C THR A 50 -4.19 10.67 -11.36
N MET A 51 -3.31 10.89 -12.34
CA MET A 51 -1.98 10.25 -12.37
C MET A 51 -1.14 10.56 -11.13
N GLN A 52 -1.17 11.80 -10.64
CA GLN A 52 -0.49 12.20 -9.41
C GLN A 52 -1.07 11.50 -8.17
N ARG A 53 -2.40 11.32 -8.09
CA ARG A 53 -3.04 10.56 -7.00
C ARG A 53 -2.58 9.12 -6.99
N VAL A 54 -2.53 8.49 -8.16
CA VAL A 54 -2.04 7.11 -8.28
C VAL A 54 -0.59 7.01 -7.80
N ARG A 55 0.29 7.91 -8.27
CA ARG A 55 1.69 7.93 -7.86
C ARG A 55 1.82 8.08 -6.34
N GLY A 56 1.07 8.99 -5.74
CA GLY A 56 1.05 9.18 -4.28
C GLY A 56 0.60 7.93 -3.52
N LEU A 57 -0.38 7.19 -4.04
CA LEU A 57 -0.82 5.93 -3.45
C LEU A 57 0.28 4.85 -3.54
N ILE A 58 0.93 4.71 -4.70
CA ILE A 58 2.04 3.77 -4.90
C ILE A 58 3.22 4.11 -3.96
N GLU A 59 3.59 5.38 -3.87
CA GLU A 59 4.68 5.85 -3.00
C GLU A 59 4.36 5.58 -1.53
N THR A 60 3.15 5.93 -1.08
CA THR A 60 2.70 5.74 0.30
C THR A 60 2.70 4.25 0.68
N THR A 61 2.11 3.41 -0.16
CA THR A 61 2.04 1.96 0.08
C THR A 61 3.42 1.30 0.03
N THR A 62 4.32 1.77 -0.84
CA THR A 62 5.72 1.33 -0.88
C THR A 62 6.47 1.71 0.40
N GLY A 63 6.30 2.94 0.89
CA GLY A 63 6.92 3.40 2.14
C GLY A 63 6.50 2.56 3.34
N TRP A 64 5.21 2.22 3.44
CA TRP A 64 4.70 1.32 4.47
C TRP A 64 5.21 -0.10 4.32
N HIS A 65 5.26 -0.64 3.10
CA HIS A 65 5.81 -1.98 2.87
C HIS A 65 7.25 -2.11 3.34
N ASN A 66 8.09 -1.13 3.02
CA ASN A 66 9.49 -1.09 3.45
C ASN A 66 9.62 -0.92 4.97
N THR A 67 8.77 -0.09 5.58
CA THR A 67 8.75 0.10 7.03
C THR A 67 8.38 -1.20 7.77
N LEU A 68 7.38 -1.91 7.26
CA LEU A 68 6.97 -3.19 7.79
C LEU A 68 8.06 -4.26 7.64
N LEU A 69 8.71 -4.33 6.48
CA LEU A 69 9.86 -5.23 6.26
C LEU A 69 10.98 -4.93 7.27
N TYR A 70 11.32 -3.66 7.46
CA TYR A 70 12.32 -3.24 8.43
C TYR A 70 11.99 -3.67 9.86
N TRP A 71 10.72 -3.59 10.28
CA TRP A 71 10.30 -4.07 11.59
C TRP A 71 10.34 -5.60 11.71
N GLU A 72 9.99 -6.32 10.64
CA GLU A 72 10.10 -7.79 10.61
C GLU A 72 11.55 -8.26 10.80
N GLU A 73 12.51 -7.57 10.18
CA GLU A 73 13.94 -7.89 10.24
C GLU A 73 14.58 -7.62 11.62
N GLN A 74 13.88 -6.91 12.52
CA GLN A 74 14.36 -6.59 13.87
C GLN A 74 14.06 -7.65 14.94
N ASP A 75 13.88 -8.92 14.55
CA ASP A 75 13.58 -10.01 15.48
C ASP A 75 12.24 -9.76 16.23
N ALA A 76 11.25 -9.26 15.49
CA ALA A 76 9.92 -9.01 16.01
C ALA A 76 9.27 -10.32 16.51
N ALA A 77 8.58 -10.23 17.65
CA ALA A 77 7.89 -11.37 18.25
C ALA A 77 6.99 -12.09 17.21
N PRO A 78 6.84 -13.42 17.25
CA PRO A 78 6.18 -14.18 16.19
C PRO A 78 4.77 -13.68 15.80
N ALA A 79 3.98 -13.22 16.78
CA ALA A 79 2.65 -12.67 16.53
C ALA A 79 2.71 -11.35 15.74
N LEU A 80 3.62 -10.45 16.12
CA LEU A 80 3.85 -9.18 15.42
C LEU A 80 4.37 -9.41 14.00
N SER A 81 5.30 -10.35 13.84
CA SER A 81 5.82 -10.76 12.54
C SER A 81 4.72 -11.32 11.62
N ALA A 82 3.79 -12.12 12.15
CA ALA A 82 2.66 -12.62 11.36
C ALA A 82 1.74 -11.49 10.89
N ASP A 83 1.41 -10.55 11.77
CA ASP A 83 0.62 -9.36 11.44
C ASP A 83 1.29 -8.50 10.36
N ILE A 84 2.60 -8.25 10.51
CA ILE A 84 3.41 -7.54 9.52
C ILE A 84 3.31 -8.20 8.14
N ARG A 85 3.47 -9.53 8.05
CA ARG A 85 3.39 -10.26 6.78
C ARG A 85 2.03 -10.12 6.10
N VAL A 86 0.95 -10.19 6.86
CA VAL A 86 -0.41 -10.00 6.33
C VAL A 86 -0.56 -8.61 5.71
N LEU A 87 -0.14 -7.57 6.46
CA LEU A 87 -0.25 -6.19 5.99
C LEU A 87 0.63 -5.93 4.75
N ARG A 88 1.85 -6.48 4.74
CA ARG A 88 2.74 -6.40 3.56
C ARG A 88 2.12 -7.07 2.34
N GLY A 89 1.53 -8.25 2.50
CA GLY A 89 0.82 -8.94 1.42
C GLY A 89 -0.32 -8.12 0.84
N SER A 90 -1.11 -7.44 1.69
CA SER A 90 -2.17 -6.54 1.24
C SER A 90 -1.64 -5.33 0.47
N LEU A 91 -0.54 -4.72 0.95
CA LEU A 91 0.11 -3.60 0.26
C LEU A 91 0.67 -4.02 -1.10
N ASP A 92 1.30 -5.19 -1.19
CA ASP A 92 1.85 -5.70 -2.46
C ASP A 92 0.76 -6.04 -3.48
N ALA A 93 -0.35 -6.62 -3.05
CA ALA A 93 -1.50 -6.87 -3.92
C ALA A 93 -2.04 -5.54 -4.50
N MET A 94 -2.30 -4.56 -3.64
CA MET A 94 -2.79 -3.24 -4.03
C MET A 94 -1.83 -2.54 -5.00
N ARG A 95 -0.52 -2.55 -4.71
CA ARG A 95 0.50 -1.97 -5.58
C ARG A 95 0.53 -2.63 -6.95
N THR A 96 0.39 -3.96 -7.00
CA THR A 96 0.39 -4.73 -8.25
C THR A 96 -0.81 -4.35 -9.12
N GLU A 97 -2.01 -4.31 -8.53
CA GLU A 97 -3.25 -3.95 -9.22
C GLU A 97 -3.20 -2.51 -9.76
N VAL A 98 -2.81 -1.56 -8.92
CA VAL A 98 -2.70 -0.15 -9.29
C VAL A 98 -1.61 0.06 -10.35
N SER A 99 -0.45 -0.60 -10.22
CA SER A 99 0.63 -0.49 -11.21
C SER A 99 0.20 -1.04 -12.56
N ALA A 100 -0.49 -2.18 -12.59
CA ALA A 100 -1.02 -2.77 -13.82
C ALA A 100 -2.01 -1.83 -14.51
N ALA A 101 -2.94 -1.23 -13.75
CA ALA A 101 -3.86 -0.23 -14.28
C ALA A 101 -3.15 1.01 -14.83
N THR A 102 -2.09 1.48 -14.15
CA THR A 102 -1.34 2.66 -14.64
C THR A 102 -0.54 2.42 -15.91
N GLY A 103 -0.09 1.18 -16.14
CA GLY A 103 0.61 0.82 -17.37
C GLY A 103 -0.26 0.93 -18.62
N MET A 104 -1.58 1.08 -18.45
CA MET A 104 -2.55 1.27 -19.54
C MET A 104 -2.64 2.73 -19.99
N PHE A 105 -2.08 3.68 -19.23
CA PHE A 105 -2.09 5.09 -19.60
C PHE A 105 -0.98 5.39 -20.62
N PRO A 106 -1.30 6.08 -21.72
CA PRO A 106 -0.28 6.53 -22.66
C PRO A 106 0.67 7.52 -21.96
N SER A 107 1.97 7.28 -22.09
CA SER A 107 3.07 8.14 -21.63
C SER A 107 3.32 9.32 -22.55
#